data_AF-A0A2N2N7A5-F1
#
_entry.id   AF-A0A2N2N7A5-F1
#
_cell.length_a   1.000
_cell.length_b   1.000
_cell.length_c   1.000
_cell.angle_alpha   90.00
_cell.angle_beta   90.00
_cell.angle_gamma   90.00
#
_symmetry.space_group_name_H-M   'P 1'
#
loop_
_entity.id
_entity.type
_entity.pdbx_description
1 polymer ?
#
loop_
_entity_poly.entity_id
_entity_poly.type
_entity_poly.pdbx_seq_one_letter_code
_entity_poly.pdbx_strand_id
1 'polypeptide(L)'
;MINVYLNHPNPHITIHQNSDCGLIHAHKSAAESRTIKIEITNLSQELSRFVEGEYKFNASKEFNDMWLKVSLGDLAFEIAVVLFIVTQLGKVYKQFKGMSPSIHC
;
A
#
# COMPACT_ATOMS: atom_id res chain seq x y z
N MET A 1 -3.23 10.43 -8.26
CA MET A 1 -2.60 9.09 -8.33
C MET A 1 -1.41 9.10 -7.39
N ILE A 2 -1.36 8.14 -6.48
CA ILE A 2 -0.28 7.97 -5.51
C ILE A 2 0.32 6.56 -5.60
N ASN A 3 1.57 6.40 -5.20
CA ASN A 3 2.19 5.10 -4.98
C ASN A 3 2.45 4.93 -3.49
N VAL A 4 2.08 3.80 -2.92
CA VAL A 4 2.27 3.54 -1.49
C VAL A 4 3.17 2.34 -1.31
N TYR A 5 4.23 2.51 -0.53
CA TYR A 5 5.08 1.42 -0.09
C TYR A 5 4.61 0.93 1.28
N LEU A 6 4.44 -0.39 1.41
CA LEU A 6 4.12 -1.07 2.66
C LEU A 6 5.20 -2.12 2.93
N ASN A 7 5.76 -2.14 4.14
CA ASN A 7 6.71 -3.18 4.56
C ASN A 7 6.30 -3.82 5.90
N HIS A 8 6.52 -5.12 6.03
CA HIS A 8 6.45 -5.92 7.25
C HIS A 8 7.47 -7.06 7.12
N PRO A 9 8.26 -7.43 8.15
CA PRO A 9 8.06 -7.17 9.57
C PRO A 9 8.69 -5.89 10.09
N ASN A 10 9.39 -5.11 9.27
CA ASN A 10 9.89 -3.78 9.63
C ASN A 10 8.86 -2.73 9.20
N PRO A 11 7.87 -2.40 10.06
CA PRO A 11 6.69 -1.67 9.63
C PRO A 11 7.05 -0.30 9.08
N HIS A 12 6.82 -0.12 7.78
CA HIS A 12 7.05 1.14 7.09
C HIS A 12 5.92 1.37 6.09
N ILE A 13 5.33 2.56 6.14
CA ILE A 13 4.27 2.98 5.22
C ILE A 13 4.63 4.35 4.68
N THR A 14 4.85 4.45 3.37
CA THR A 14 5.23 5.71 2.71
C THR A 14 4.31 5.95 1.52
N ILE A 15 3.63 7.09 1.52
CA ILE A 15 2.82 7.58 0.40
C ILE A 15 3.69 8.49 -0.45
N HIS A 16 3.82 8.15 -1.73
CA HIS A 16 4.40 9.01 -2.75
C HIS A 16 3.28 9.65 -3.57
N GLN A 17 3.08 10.96 -3.45
CA GLN A 17 2.09 11.73 -4.21
C GLN A 17 2.54 12.01 -5.66
N ASN A 18 3.83 11.96 -5.93
CA ASN A 18 4.41 12.12 -7.26
C ASN A 18 4.76 10.76 -7.85
N SER A 19 4.12 10.44 -8.98
CA SER A 19 4.35 9.18 -9.69
C SER A 19 5.76 8.99 -10.22
N ASP A 20 6.46 10.09 -10.46
CA ASP A 20 7.78 10.12 -11.12
C ASP A 20 8.91 10.25 -10.10
N CYS A 21 8.61 10.00 -8.82
CA CYS A 21 9.60 10.06 -7.76
C CYS A 21 10.64 8.94 -7.93
N GLY A 22 11.92 9.32 -8.07
CA GLY A 22 13.03 8.39 -8.34
C GLY A 22 13.17 7.25 -7.32
N LEU A 23 12.71 7.45 -6.09
CA LEU A 23 12.68 6.42 -5.05
C LEU A 23 11.71 5.27 -5.38
N ILE A 24 10.61 5.54 -6.06
CA ILE A 24 9.67 4.49 -6.52
C ILE A 24 10.41 3.51 -7.46
N HIS A 25 11.26 4.04 -8.34
CA HIS A 25 12.03 3.24 -9.30
C HIS A 25 13.18 2.48 -8.64
N ALA A 26 13.84 3.07 -7.63
CA ALA A 26 14.94 2.43 -6.91
C ALA A 26 14.52 1.17 -6.15
N HIS A 27 13.27 1.12 -5.68
CA HIS A 27 12.71 -0.02 -4.93
C HIS A 27 11.91 -1.01 -5.79
N LYS A 28 11.56 -0.67 -7.03
CA LYS A 28 10.61 -1.46 -7.84
C LYS A 28 11.18 -2.71 -8.51
N SER A 29 12.49 -2.79 -8.75
CA SER A 29 13.09 -3.88 -9.55
C SER A 29 12.92 -5.28 -8.93
N ALA A 30 12.56 -5.40 -7.65
CA ALA A 30 12.19 -6.67 -7.00
C ALA A 30 10.69 -6.79 -6.65
N ALA A 31 9.91 -5.70 -6.73
CA ALA A 31 8.58 -5.58 -6.13
C ALA A 31 7.42 -5.44 -7.15
N GLU A 32 7.71 -5.54 -8.46
CA GLU A 32 6.67 -5.53 -9.49
C GLU A 32 5.63 -6.66 -9.30
N SER A 33 6.05 -7.81 -8.77
CA SER A 33 5.17 -8.95 -8.50
C SER A 33 4.15 -8.72 -7.39
N ARG A 34 4.36 -7.71 -6.52
CA ARG A 34 3.46 -7.36 -5.40
C ARG A 34 2.93 -5.93 -5.48
N THR A 35 2.72 -5.45 -6.71
CA THR A 35 2.04 -4.18 -6.94
C THR A 35 0.54 -4.40 -7.14
N ILE A 36 -0.27 -3.90 -6.21
CA ILE A 36 -1.74 -3.90 -6.30
C ILE A 36 -2.20 -2.58 -6.91
N LYS A 37 -2.93 -2.65 -8.01
CA LYS A 37 -3.51 -1.47 -8.67
C LYS A 37 -4.93 -1.25 -8.17
N ILE A 38 -5.19 -0.08 -7.61
CA ILE A 38 -6.49 0.33 -7.10
C ILE A 38 -6.97 1.50 -7.95
N GLU A 39 -8.00 1.23 -8.73
CA GLU A 39 -8.64 2.14 -9.67
C GLU A 39 -10.14 2.21 -9.35
N ILE A 40 -10.84 3.22 -9.87
CA ILE A 40 -12.28 3.37 -9.56
C ILE A 40 -13.10 2.14 -9.99
N THR A 41 -12.68 1.46 -11.05
CA THR A 41 -13.34 0.29 -11.65
C THR A 41 -13.19 -0.99 -10.82
N ASN A 42 -12.16 -1.08 -9.98
CA ASN A 42 -11.89 -2.27 -9.15
C ASN A 42 -11.84 -1.99 -7.65
N LEU A 43 -12.08 -0.74 -7.23
CA LEU A 43 -11.96 -0.29 -5.84
C LEU A 43 -12.67 -1.22 -4.85
N SER A 44 -13.95 -1.52 -5.10
CA SER A 44 -14.73 -2.38 -4.20
C SER A 44 -14.14 -3.78 -4.07
N GLN A 45 -13.65 -4.36 -5.16
CA GLN A 45 -13.05 -5.69 -5.16
C GLN A 45 -11.75 -5.71 -4.35
N GLU A 46 -10.87 -4.74 -4.59
CA GLU A 46 -9.58 -4.66 -3.89
C GLU A 46 -9.76 -4.39 -2.40
N LEU A 47 -10.71 -3.53 -2.01
CA LEU A 47 -11.02 -3.30 -0.60
C LEU A 47 -11.56 -4.55 0.09
N SER A 48 -12.43 -5.34 -0.55
CA SER A 48 -12.90 -6.61 0.00
C SER A 48 -11.74 -7.59 0.25
N ARG A 49 -10.78 -7.69 -0.67
CA ARG A 49 -9.58 -8.55 -0.48
C ARG A 49 -8.76 -8.15 0.74
N PHE A 50 -8.63 -6.85 1.04
CA PHE A 50 -7.98 -6.39 2.28
C PHE A 50 -8.79 -6.73 3.54
N VAL A 51 -10.11 -6.63 3.48
CA VAL A 51 -11.00 -6.99 4.59
C VAL A 51 -10.96 -8.49 4.89
N GLU A 52 -10.98 -9.31 3.83
CA GLU A 52 -10.89 -10.78 3.90
C GLU A 52 -9.46 -11.26 4.22
N GLY A 53 -8.49 -10.35 4.15
CA GLY A 53 -7.10 -10.61 4.48
C GLY A 53 -6.40 -11.49 3.45
N GLU A 54 -6.77 -11.43 2.17
CA GLU A 54 -6.10 -12.16 1.08
C GLU A 54 -4.63 -11.73 0.92
N TYR A 55 -4.34 -10.46 1.21
CA TYR A 55 -3.01 -9.90 1.13
C TYR A 55 -2.18 -10.21 2.39
N LYS A 56 -1.23 -11.14 2.24
CA LYS A 56 -0.39 -11.61 3.35
C LYS A 56 1.03 -11.02 3.32
N PHE A 57 1.56 -10.67 4.48
CA PHE A 57 2.98 -10.39 4.70
C PHE A 57 3.65 -11.51 5.49
N ASN A 58 4.94 -11.73 5.25
CA ASN A 58 5.81 -12.55 6.08
C ASN A 58 7.27 -12.06 5.99
N ALA A 59 8.19 -12.68 6.72
CA ALA A 59 9.58 -12.24 6.79
C ALA A 59 10.45 -12.56 5.55
N SER A 60 9.94 -13.33 4.59
CA SER A 60 10.67 -13.65 3.36
C SER A 60 10.70 -12.44 2.42
N LYS A 61 11.77 -12.34 1.63
CA LYS A 61 12.01 -11.20 0.74
C LYS A 61 10.88 -11.00 -0.28
N GLU A 62 10.20 -12.08 -0.64
CA GLU A 62 9.13 -12.09 -1.62
C GLU A 62 7.81 -11.57 -1.05
N PHE A 63 7.62 -11.59 0.27
CA PHE A 63 6.36 -11.24 0.93
C PHE A 63 6.50 -10.16 2.00
N ASN A 64 7.70 -9.61 2.18
CA ASN A 64 7.95 -8.59 3.20
C ASN A 64 7.47 -7.19 2.77
N ASP A 65 7.20 -6.97 1.49
CA ASP A 65 6.72 -5.69 1.00
C ASP A 65 5.60 -5.79 -0.04
N MET A 66 4.92 -4.66 -0.23
CA MET A 66 3.83 -4.49 -1.17
C MET A 66 3.80 -3.04 -1.65
N TRP A 67 3.51 -2.86 -2.94
CA TRP A 67 3.21 -1.56 -3.49
C TRP A 67 1.71 -1.44 -3.76
N LEU A 68 1.13 -0.30 -3.41
CA LEU A 68 -0.19 0.09 -3.88
C LEU A 68 -0.01 1.19 -4.92
N LYS A 69 -0.63 1.03 -6.08
CA LYS A 69 -0.78 2.10 -7.06
C LYS A 69 -2.24 2.54 -7.05
N VAL A 70 -2.52 3.68 -6.43
CA VAL A 70 -3.90 4.16 -6.21
C VAL A 70 -4.19 5.31 -7.16
N SER A 71 -5.18 5.14 -8.02
CA SER A 71 -5.59 6.10 -9.05
C SER A 71 -7.10 6.27 -9.04
N LEU A 72 -7.59 7.20 -8.23
CA LEU A 72 -9.03 7.43 -8.01
C LEU A 72 -9.48 8.82 -8.47
N GLY A 73 -8.55 9.67 -8.93
CA GLY A 73 -8.85 10.98 -9.49
C GLY A 73 -8.96 12.11 -8.46
N ASP A 74 -8.91 11.78 -7.16
CA ASP A 74 -8.91 12.74 -6.05
C ASP A 74 -7.89 12.33 -4.97
N LEU A 75 -6.96 13.23 -4.65
CA LEU A 75 -5.85 12.92 -3.74
C LEU A 75 -6.32 12.65 -2.31
N ALA A 76 -7.29 13.41 -1.81
CA ALA A 76 -7.80 13.23 -0.45
C ALA A 76 -8.48 11.86 -0.31
N PHE A 77 -9.23 11.45 -1.33
CA PHE A 77 -9.85 10.14 -1.40
C PHE A 77 -8.82 9.02 -1.55
N GLU A 78 -7.80 9.19 -2.38
CA GLU A 78 -6.69 8.25 -2.52
C GLU A 78 -6.00 8.00 -1.17
N ILE A 79 -5.71 9.06 -0.41
CA ILE A 79 -5.13 8.94 0.95
C ILE A 79 -6.11 8.25 1.91
N ALA A 80 -7.40 8.61 1.88
CA ALA A 80 -8.42 7.99 2.73
C ALA A 80 -8.53 6.47 2.50
N VAL A 81 -8.47 6.03 1.25
CA VAL A 81 -8.44 4.61 0.88
C VAL A 81 -7.22 3.91 1.45
N VAL A 82 -6.04 4.54 1.40
CA VAL A 82 -4.82 3.99 1.98
C VAL A 82 -4.93 3.85 3.50
N LEU A 83 -5.47 4.86 4.20
CA LEU A 83 -5.69 4.81 5.65
C LEU A 83 -6.67 3.69 6.04
N PHE A 84 -7.71 3.46 5.24
CA PHE A 84 -8.62 2.33 5.42
C PHE A 84 -7.88 0.99 5.27
N ILE A 85 -7.05 0.84 4.23
CA ILE A 85 -6.25 -0.38 4.00
C ILE A 85 -5.30 -0.66 5.18
N VAL A 86 -4.58 0.37 5.64
CA VAL A 86 -3.69 0.25 6.81
C VAL A 86 -4.46 -0.18 8.06
N THR A 87 -5.68 0.34 8.24
CA THR A 87 -6.57 -0.08 9.33
C THR A 87 -6.95 -1.56 9.23
N GLN A 88 -7.26 -2.07 8.03
CA GLN A 88 -7.54 -3.51 7.84
C GLN A 88 -6.31 -4.36 8.10
N LEU A 89 -5.14 -3.96 7.57
CA LEU A 89 -3.88 -4.65 7.84
C LEU A 89 -3.55 -4.67 9.32
N GLY A 90 -3.81 -3.59 10.07
CA GLY A 90 -3.63 -3.51 11.52
C GLY A 90 -4.49 -4.46 12.35
N LYS A 91 -5.59 -4.99 11.79
CA LYS A 91 -6.40 -6.06 12.43
C LYS A 91 -5.68 -7.41 12.39
N VAL A 92 -4.85 -7.64 11.37
CA VAL A 92 -4.13 -8.90 11.14
C VAL A 92 -2.69 -8.81 11.65
N TYR A 93 -2.01 -7.72 11.37
CA TYR A 93 -0.60 -7.47 11.68
C TYR A 93 -0.50 -6.36 12.71
N LYS A 94 -0.21 -6.73 13.97
CA LYS A 94 -0.16 -5.80 15.10
C LYS A 94 0.76 -4.59 14.86
N GLN A 95 1.81 -4.77 14.05
CA GLN A 95 2.77 -3.72 13.71
C GLN A 95 2.14 -2.55 12.93
N PHE A 96 1.08 -2.79 12.14
CA PHE A 96 0.38 -1.74 11.41
C PHE A 96 -0.72 -1.05 12.23
N LYS A 97 -1.03 -1.56 13.43
CA LYS A 97 -2.13 -1.03 14.25
C LYS A 97 -1.83 0.40 14.71
N GLY A 98 -2.64 1.35 14.25
CA GLY A 98 -2.52 2.77 14.61
C GLY A 98 -1.35 3.49 13.93
N MET A 99 -0.69 2.87 12.96
CA MET A 99 0.33 3.57 12.17
C MET A 99 -0.30 4.61 11.25
N SER A 100 0.40 5.73 11.12
CA SER A 100 0.10 6.73 10.11
C SER A 100 1.16 6.65 9.01
N PRO A 101 0.76 6.67 7.73
CA PRO A 101 1.69 6.80 6.61
C PRO A 101 2.55 8.05 6.72
N SER A 102 3.84 7.94 6.40
CA SER A 102 4.62 9.12 6.06
C SER A 102 4.21 9.60 4.66
N ILE A 103 4.10 10.91 4.49
CA ILE A 103 3.88 11.50 3.17
C ILE A 103 5.23 11.92 2.63
N HIS A 104 5.55 11.42 1.45
CA HIS A 104 6.70 11.78 0.66
C HIS A 104 6.24 12.42 -0.67
N CYS A 105 7.22 12.87 -1.48
CA CYS A 105 7.03 13.34 -2.86
C CYS A 105 5.78 12.73 -3.49
#